data_AF-A0A1S2Y6V9-F1
#
_entry.id   AF-A0A1S2Y6V9-F1
#
_cell.length_a   1.000
_cell.length_b   1.000
_cell.length_c   1.000
_cell.angle_alpha   90.00
_cell.angle_beta   90.00
_cell.angle_gamma   90.00
#
_symmetry.space_group_name_H-M   'P 1'
#
loop_
_entity.id
_entity.type
_entity.pdbx_description
1 polymer ?
#
loop_
_entity_poly.entity_id
_entity_poly.type
_entity_poly.pdbx_seq_one_letter_code
_entity_poly.pdbx_strand_id
1 'polypeptide(L)'
;MSLRIKAVVDKFVEELKEALNADIQDRIMKDREMQSYIQEREREVAEREAAWKDDLSCREVHKISQANVNTEIIFNCQMGRGRTTTGMVIATLVYLNRIGASV
;
A
#
# COMPACT_ATOMS: atom_id res chain seq x y z
N MET A 1 61.90 -1.19 3.21
CA MET A 1 60.95 -0.10 2.90
C MET A 1 61.02 0.93 4.02
N SER A 2 61.10 2.22 3.71
CA SER A 2 61.22 3.29 4.72
C SER A 2 59.98 3.33 5.63
N LEU A 3 60.19 3.27 6.95
CA LEU A 3 59.11 3.30 7.97
C LEU A 3 58.17 4.51 7.82
N ARG A 4 58.66 5.61 7.24
CA ARG A 4 57.87 6.82 6.99
C ARG A 4 56.81 6.62 5.90
N ILE A 5 57.12 5.85 4.86
CA ILE A 5 56.17 5.59 3.76
C ILE A 5 55.02 4.73 4.29
N LYS A 6 55.34 3.71 5.10
CA LYS A 6 54.32 2.85 5.71
C LYS A 6 53.35 3.65 6.59
N ALA A 7 53.86 4.54 7.45
CA ALA A 7 53.02 5.35 8.31
C ALA A 7 52.05 6.27 7.53
N VAL A 8 52.48 6.83 6.39
CA VAL A 8 51.62 7.65 5.54
C VAL A 8 50.53 6.81 4.87
N VAL A 9 50.89 5.63 4.36
CA VAL A 9 49.93 4.72 3.73
C VAL A 9 48.90 4.22 4.76
N ASP A 10 49.35 3.80 5.94
CA ASP A 10 48.45 3.30 6.99
C ASP A 10 47.45 4.39 7.42
N LYS A 11 47.91 5.64 7.59
CA LYS A 11 47.03 6.78 7.91
C LYS A 11 46.00 7.02 6.80
N PHE A 12 46.43 7.02 5.55
CA PHE A 12 45.54 7.23 4.41
C PHE A 12 44.49 6.11 4.29
N VAL A 13 44.87 4.86 4.54
CA VAL A 13 43.94 3.73 4.55
C VAL A 13 42.88 3.87 5.65
N GLU A 14 43.26 4.30 6.85
CA GLU A 14 42.29 4.54 7.93
C GLU A 14 41.33 5.69 7.59
N GLU A 15 41.83 6.80 7.03
CA GLU A 15 40.97 7.90 6.57
C GLU A 15 39.95 7.44 5.51
N LEU A 16 40.37 6.59 4.57
CA LEU A 16 39.46 6.02 3.56
C LEU A 16 38.42 5.07 4.18
N LYS A 17 38.81 4.26 5.18
CA LYS A 17 37.87 3.38 5.88
C LYS A 17 36.83 4.17 6.65
N GLU A 18 37.24 5.23 7.34
CA GLU A 18 36.32 6.11 8.07
C GLU A 18 35.34 6.80 7.13
N ALA A 19 35.82 7.35 6.01
CA ALA A 19 34.98 7.98 4.99
C ALA A 19 33.98 6.99 4.37
N LEU A 20 34.45 5.77 4.04
CA LEU A 20 33.59 4.73 3.50
C LEU A 20 32.54 4.28 4.51
N ASN A 21 32.92 4.09 5.78
CA ASN A 21 31.98 3.72 6.83
C ASN A 21 30.92 4.81 7.03
N ALA A 22 31.30 6.09 6.99
CA ALA A 22 30.34 7.20 7.07
C ALA A 22 29.33 7.19 5.91
N ASP A 23 29.77 6.99 4.65
CA ASP A 23 28.87 6.89 3.49
C ASP A 23 27.91 5.69 3.61
N ILE A 24 28.42 4.54 4.06
CA ILE A 24 27.60 3.35 4.30
C ILE A 24 26.54 3.63 5.36
N GLN A 25 26.90 4.25 6.48
CA GLN A 25 25.95 4.58 7.54
C GLN A 25 24.89 5.58 7.04
N ASP A 26 25.26 6.60 6.26
CA ASP A 26 24.31 7.55 5.68
C ASP A 26 23.28 6.86 4.76
N ARG A 27 23.73 5.93 3.91
CA ARG A 27 22.83 5.13 3.06
C ARG A 27 21.88 4.27 3.88
N ILE A 28 22.40 3.57 4.89
CA ILE A 28 21.58 2.74 5.78
C ILE A 28 20.53 3.58 6.51
N MET A 29 20.90 4.78 6.97
CA MET A 29 19.97 5.70 7.63
C MET A 29 18.85 6.13 6.69
N LYS A 30 19.18 6.59 5.48
CA LYS A 30 18.19 6.99 4.47
C LYS A 30 17.26 5.85 4.07
N ASP A 31 17.80 4.65 3.90
CA ASP A 31 17.00 3.48 3.57
C ASP A 31 16.03 3.15 4.71
N ARG A 32 16.47 3.21 5.98
CA ARG A 32 15.60 2.99 7.14
C ARG A 32 14.47 4.03 7.23
N GLU A 33 14.78 5.30 7.03
CA GLU A 33 13.78 6.37 6.99
C GLU A 33 12.76 6.15 5.87
N MET A 34 13.23 5.79 4.67
CA MET A 34 12.37 5.48 3.54
C MET A 34 11.46 4.28 3.83
N GLN A 35 12.01 3.20 4.41
CA GLN A 35 11.22 2.03 4.79
C GLN A 35 10.16 2.37 5.85
N SER A 36 10.51 3.19 6.84
CA SER A 36 9.53 3.65 7.83
C SER A 36 8.38 4.42 7.18
N TYR A 37 8.69 5.32 6.23
CA TYR A 37 7.68 6.07 5.50
C TYR A 37 6.77 5.15 4.66
N ILE A 38 7.35 4.16 3.97
CA ILE A 38 6.58 3.19 3.18
C ILE A 38 5.64 2.40 4.10
N GLN A 39 6.15 1.88 5.22
CA GLN A 39 5.33 1.11 6.17
C GLN A 39 4.16 1.93 6.74
N GLU A 40 4.39 3.20 7.07
CA GLU A 40 3.33 4.08 7.55
C GLU A 40 2.27 4.30 6.46
N ARG A 41 2.69 4.58 5.23
CA ARG A 41 1.78 4.73 4.08
C ARG A 41 1.00 3.47 3.78
N GLU A 42 1.63 2.31 3.81
CA GLU A 42 0.96 1.02 3.61
C GLU A 42 -0.09 0.77 4.68
N ARG A 43 0.21 1.10 5.95
CA ARG A 43 -0.77 1.02 7.04
C ARG A 43 -1.96 1.96 6.79
N GLU A 44 -1.73 3.22 6.45
CA GLU A 44 -2.81 4.18 6.14
C GLU A 44 -3.71 3.66 5.00
N VAL A 45 -3.12 3.10 3.95
CA VAL A 45 -3.86 2.52 2.82
C VAL A 45 -4.68 1.31 3.28
N ALA A 46 -4.09 0.40 4.06
CA ALA A 46 -4.76 -0.78 4.57
C ALA A 46 -5.95 -0.44 5.48
N GLU A 47 -5.80 0.54 6.38
CA GLU A 47 -6.88 1.02 7.25
C GLU A 47 -8.02 1.65 6.45
N ARG A 48 -7.69 2.50 5.47
CA ARG A 48 -8.69 3.06 4.56
C ARG A 48 -9.40 1.99 3.78
N GLU A 49 -8.68 0.94 3.36
CA GLU A 49 -9.27 -0.20 2.68
C GLU A 49 -10.24 -1.00 3.55
N ALA A 50 -9.82 -1.31 4.77
CA ALA A 50 -10.66 -2.01 5.73
C ALA A 50 -11.95 -1.23 6.02
N ALA A 51 -11.83 0.08 6.25
CA ALA A 51 -12.97 0.94 6.55
C ALA A 51 -14.04 0.93 5.45
N TRP A 52 -13.64 0.90 4.17
CA TRP A 52 -14.62 0.88 3.08
C TRP A 52 -15.17 -0.50 2.76
N LYS A 53 -14.38 -1.55 2.96
CA LYS A 53 -14.86 -2.92 2.85
C LYS A 53 -15.95 -3.18 3.89
N ASP A 54 -15.76 -2.65 5.10
CA ASP A 54 -16.77 -2.72 6.16
C ASP A 54 -18.05 -1.97 5.79
N ASP A 55 -17.93 -0.71 5.32
CA ASP A 55 -19.07 0.09 4.85
C ASP A 55 -19.83 -0.58 3.69
N LEU A 56 -19.10 -1.13 2.71
CA LEU A 56 -19.67 -1.86 1.58
C LEU A 56 -20.43 -3.10 2.07
N SER A 57 -19.86 -3.86 3.00
CA SER A 57 -20.43 -5.10 3.53
C SER A 57 -21.75 -4.89 4.28
N CYS A 58 -21.86 -3.81 5.07
CA CYS A 58 -23.03 -3.57 5.92
C CYS A 58 -24.09 -2.73 5.21
N ARG A 59 -23.68 -1.59 4.63
CA ARG A 59 -24.60 -0.54 4.19
C ARG A 59 -24.95 -0.65 2.72
N GLU A 60 -23.95 -0.81 1.87
CA GLU A 60 -24.16 -0.78 0.42
C GLU A 60 -24.82 -2.08 -0.07
N VAL A 61 -24.38 -3.24 0.42
CA VAL A 61 -25.04 -4.52 0.12
C VAL A 61 -26.52 -4.48 0.51
N HIS A 62 -26.86 -3.93 1.67
CA HIS A 62 -28.24 -3.78 2.11
C HIS A 62 -29.06 -2.87 1.17
N LYS A 63 -28.49 -1.74 0.72
CA LYS A 63 -29.17 -0.86 -0.23
C LYS A 63 -29.40 -1.55 -1.58
N ILE A 64 -28.41 -2.27 -2.09
CA ILE A 64 -28.49 -3.00 -3.36
C ILE A 64 -29.54 -4.12 -3.27
N SER A 65 -29.60 -4.86 -2.17
CA SER A 65 -30.58 -5.94 -2.00
C SER A 65 -32.02 -5.44 -1.87
N GLN A 66 -32.23 -4.22 -1.36
CA GLN A 66 -33.54 -3.58 -1.26
C GLN A 66 -33.96 -2.83 -2.52
N ALA A 67 -33.02 -2.50 -3.40
CA ALA A 67 -33.33 -1.83 -4.68
C ALA A 67 -34.24 -2.68 -5.56
N ASN A 68 -35.02 -2.05 -6.44
CA ASN A 68 -35.77 -2.80 -7.46
C ASN A 68 -34.77 -3.39 -8.48
N VAL A 69 -35.06 -4.59 -9.02
CA VAL A 69 -34.20 -5.23 -10.02
C VAL A 69 -34.03 -4.41 -11.31
N ASN A 70 -34.98 -3.51 -11.60
CA ASN A 70 -34.93 -2.59 -12.74
C ASN A 70 -34.26 -1.25 -12.40
N THR A 71 -33.75 -1.07 -11.18
CA THR A 71 -33.05 0.15 -10.78
C THR A 71 -31.64 0.18 -11.36
N GLU A 72 -31.30 1.23 -12.10
CA GLU A 72 -29.93 1.50 -12.52
C GLU A 72 -29.10 1.98 -11.33
N ILE A 73 -27.92 1.37 -11.12
CA ILE A 73 -27.01 1.70 -10.01
C ILE A 73 -25.67 2.16 -10.59
N ILE A 74 -25.24 3.36 -10.18
CA ILE A 74 -23.95 3.94 -10.57
C ILE A 74 -22.97 3.83 -9.40
N PHE A 75 -21.83 3.19 -9.64
CA PHE A 75 -20.75 3.07 -8.66
C PHE A 75 -19.63 4.08 -8.95
N ASN A 76 -19.19 4.80 -7.92
CA ASN A 76 -18.08 5.75 -8.05
C ASN A 76 -17.15 5.69 -6.84
N CYS A 77 -15.85 5.81 -7.09
CA CYS A 77 -14.82 6.04 -6.09
C CYS A 77 -13.72 6.92 -6.69
N GLN A 78 -12.77 7.40 -5.88
CA GLN A 78 -11.78 8.40 -6.29
C GLN A 78 -11.06 8.08 -7.61
N MET A 79 -10.75 6.80 -7.86
CA MET A 79 -10.08 6.35 -9.10
C MET A 79 -10.89 5.33 -9.92
N GLY A 80 -12.09 4.95 -9.49
CA GLY A 80 -12.88 3.91 -10.15
C GLY A 80 -12.29 2.49 -10.10
N ARG A 81 -11.38 2.17 -9.17
CA ARG A 81 -10.70 0.85 -9.09
C ARG A 81 -11.31 -0.07 -8.03
N GLY A 82 -10.79 -0.06 -6.80
CA GLY A 82 -11.16 -1.01 -5.74
C GLY A 82 -12.65 -0.99 -5.39
N ARG A 83 -13.12 0.06 -4.70
CA ARG A 83 -14.53 0.20 -4.27
C ARG A 83 -15.53 0.01 -5.42
N THR A 84 -15.31 0.67 -6.57
CA THR A 84 -16.20 0.58 -7.74
C THR A 84 -16.30 -0.85 -8.26
N THR A 85 -15.16 -1.51 -8.50
CA THR A 85 -15.16 -2.88 -9.02
C THR A 85 -15.81 -3.84 -8.03
N THR A 86 -15.48 -3.74 -6.73
CA THR A 86 -16.07 -4.60 -5.71
C THR A 86 -17.58 -4.38 -5.59
N GLY A 87 -18.05 -3.13 -5.59
CA GLY A 87 -19.49 -2.80 -5.57
C GLY A 87 -20.24 -3.35 -6.77
N MET A 88 -19.67 -3.23 -7.98
CA MET A 88 -20.24 -3.80 -9.20
C MET A 88 -20.35 -5.33 -9.14
N VAL A 89 -19.31 -6.02 -8.66
CA VAL A 89 -19.33 -7.48 -8.49
C VAL A 89 -20.40 -7.90 -7.50
N ILE A 90 -20.49 -7.25 -6.33
CA ILE A 90 -21.51 -7.53 -5.33
C ILE A 90 -22.91 -7.33 -5.91
N ALA A 91 -23.15 -6.22 -6.61
CA ALA A 91 -24.45 -5.95 -7.21
C ALA A 91 -24.84 -6.99 -8.27
N THR A 92 -23.87 -7.44 -9.06
CA THR A 92 -24.07 -8.53 -10.03
C THR A 92 -24.45 -9.82 -9.32
N LEU A 93 -23.75 -10.19 -8.25
CA LEU A 93 -24.05 -11.40 -7.45
C LEU A 93 -25.45 -11.33 -6.82
N VAL A 94 -25.82 -10.18 -6.25
CA VAL A 94 -27.15 -9.95 -5.68
C VAL A 94 -28.25 -10.05 -6.75
N TYR A 95 -28.04 -9.42 -7.91
CA TYR A 95 -28.97 -9.48 -9.04
C TYR A 95 -29.19 -10.92 -9.51
N LEU A 96 -28.10 -11.65 -9.78
CA LEU A 96 -28.16 -13.05 -10.23
C LEU A 96 -28.87 -13.95 -9.21
N ASN A 97 -28.62 -13.76 -7.91
CA ASN A 97 -29.29 -14.51 -6.87
C ASN A 97 -30.82 -14.25 -6.87
N ARG A 98 -31.25 -13.00 -7.03
CA ARG A 98 -32.68 -12.64 -7.03
C ARG A 98 -33.43 -13.17 -8.26
N ILE A 99 -32.82 -13.14 -9.44
CA ILE A 99 -33.45 -13.71 -10.64
C ILE A 99 -33.39 -15.25 -10.65
N GLY A 100 -32.32 -15.85 -10.12
CA GLY A 100 -32.17 -17.30 -10.02
C GLY A 100 -33.12 -17.94 -8.99
N ALA A 101 -33.47 -17.20 -7.92
CA ALA A 101 -34.50 -17.59 -6.96
C ALA A 101 -35.94 -17.41 -7.48
N SER A 102 -36.11 -16.82 -8.67
CA SER A 102 -37.41 -16.60 -9.32
C SER A 102 -37.77 -17.69 -10.36
N VAL A 103 -36.97 -18.77 -10.45
CA VAL A 103 -37.17 -19.92 -11.35
C VAL A 103 -37.41 -21.19 -10.54
#